data_AF-A0A377SXX0-F1
#
_entry.id   AF-A0A377SXX0-F1
#
_cell.length_a   1.000
_cell.length_b   1.000
_cell.length_c   1.000
_cell.angle_alpha   90.00
_cell.angle_beta   90.00
_cell.angle_gamma   90.00
#
_symmetry.space_group_name_H-M   'P 1'
#
loop_
_entity.id
_entity.type
_entity.pdbx_description
1 polymer ?
#
loop_
_entity_poly.entity_id
_entity_poly.type
_entity_poly.pdbx_seq_one_letter_code
_entity_poly.pdbx_strand_id
1 'polypeptide(L)'
;MQDLNDLYYYVQAVDHGGFAPAGRALSIPKSKLSRRIAMLEERLGVRLIQRSTRQFSVTELGQTYYEHCKAMLVEAEAAQDVIEQTQTEPCGVVRMSCPIALLQVTVGPMIADFMAQHRRVTVQLEATNRRVDLIEEGIDLAIRVLPPPSGIVIW
;
A
#
# COMPACT_ATOMS: atom_id res chain seq x y z
N MET A 1 -11.63 28.03 -5.53
CA MET A 1 -11.43 26.57 -5.42
C MET A 1 -10.54 26.33 -4.21
N GLN A 2 -10.92 25.43 -3.32
CA GLN A 2 -10.14 25.12 -2.11
C GLN A 2 -8.84 24.44 -2.53
N ASP A 3 -7.69 25.01 -2.15
CA ASP A 3 -6.40 24.40 -2.40
C ASP A 3 -6.14 23.36 -1.30
N LEU A 4 -6.25 22.07 -1.65
CA LEU A 4 -6.05 20.96 -0.71
C LEU A 4 -4.63 20.96 -0.12
N ASN A 5 -3.67 21.63 -0.76
CA ASN A 5 -2.33 21.82 -0.20
C ASN A 5 -2.37 22.59 1.12
N ASP A 6 -3.37 23.45 1.36
CA ASP A 6 -3.51 24.14 2.65
C ASP A 6 -3.85 23.18 3.79
N LEU A 7 -4.66 22.16 3.49
CA LEU A 7 -5.01 21.11 4.45
C LEU A 7 -3.78 20.24 4.74
N TYR A 8 -3.03 19.89 3.70
CA TYR A 8 -1.76 19.20 3.83
C TYR A 8 -0.77 20.00 4.70
N TYR A 9 -0.53 21.27 4.38
CA TYR A 9 0.38 22.12 5.17
C TYR A 9 -0.07 22.30 6.62
N TYR A 10 -1.37 22.38 6.86
CA TYR A 10 -1.92 22.43 8.20
C TYR A 10 -1.61 21.16 9.00
N VAL A 11 -1.90 19.97 8.43
CA VAL A 11 -1.57 18.67 9.05
C VAL A 11 -0.07 18.57 9.34
N GLN A 12 0.78 18.92 8.38
CA GLN A 12 2.23 18.87 8.54
C GLN A 12 2.74 19.83 9.63
N ALA A 13 2.13 21.03 9.75
CA ALA A 13 2.48 21.97 10.82
C ALA A 13 2.11 21.44 12.21
N VAL A 14 0.97 20.75 12.33
CA VAL A 14 0.53 20.12 13.58
C VAL A 14 1.40 18.91 13.93
N ASP A 15 1.61 17.99 12.98
CA ASP A 15 2.40 16.76 13.19
C ASP A 15 3.83 17.05 13.64
N HIS A 16 4.45 18.09 13.07
CA HIS A 16 5.81 18.48 13.42
C HIS A 16 5.89 19.44 14.61
N GLY A 17 4.76 19.83 15.21
CA GLY A 17 4.73 20.74 16.36
C GLY A 17 5.19 22.17 16.04
N GLY A 18 5.04 22.62 14.78
CA GLY A 18 5.28 24.00 14.39
C GLY A 18 5.79 24.21 12.97
N PHE A 19 5.76 25.47 12.52
CA PHE A 19 6.12 25.82 11.13
C PHE A 19 7.61 25.64 10.79
N ALA A 20 8.51 25.79 11.76
CA ALA A 20 9.95 25.61 11.54
C ALA A 20 10.32 24.12 11.36
N PRO A 21 9.93 23.19 12.26
CA PRO A 21 10.15 21.77 12.04
C PRO A 21 9.40 21.24 10.81
N ALA A 22 8.15 21.65 10.57
CA ALA A 22 7.43 21.29 9.35
C ALA A 22 8.12 21.81 8.08
N GLY A 23 8.61 23.05 8.10
CA GLY A 23 9.33 23.62 6.96
C GLY A 23 10.61 22.87 6.63
N ARG A 24 11.34 22.37 7.64
CA ARG A 24 12.51 21.52 7.43
C ARG A 24 12.12 20.16 6.82
N ALA A 25 11.07 19.52 7.33
CA ALA A 25 10.61 18.24 6.82
C ALA A 25 10.14 18.33 5.36
N LEU A 26 9.44 19.41 5.01
CA LEU A 26 8.88 19.64 3.68
C LEU A 26 9.84 20.32 2.70
N SER A 27 11.03 20.75 3.15
CA SER A 27 11.92 21.63 2.36
C SER A 27 11.24 22.91 1.86
N ILE A 28 10.35 23.49 2.69
CA ILE A 28 9.59 24.71 2.39
C ILE A 28 9.93 25.80 3.42
N PRO A 29 10.12 27.07 3.01
CA PRO A 29 10.35 28.14 3.96
C PRO A 29 9.22 28.29 5.00
N LYS A 30 9.60 28.44 6.27
CA LYS A 30 8.68 28.71 7.40
C LYS A 30 7.69 29.83 7.09
N SER A 31 8.16 30.91 6.46
CA SER A 31 7.34 32.07 6.10
C SER A 31 6.21 31.70 5.13
N LYS A 32 6.45 30.78 4.19
CA LYS A 32 5.46 30.29 3.25
C LYS A 32 4.38 29.46 3.96
N LEU A 33 4.77 28.49 4.80
CA LEU A 33 3.82 27.69 5.60
C LEU A 33 2.96 28.58 6.51
N SER A 34 3.60 29.49 7.23
CA SER A 34 2.92 30.43 8.13
C SER A 34 1.90 31.31 7.39
N ARG A 35 2.22 31.75 6.17
CA ARG A 35 1.32 32.56 5.33
C ARG A 35 0.15 31.74 4.81
N ARG A 36 0.40 30.54 4.28
CA ARG A 36 -0.65 29.65 3.76
C ARG A 36 -1.68 29.28 4.83
N ILE A 37 -1.20 28.94 6.02
CA ILE A 37 -2.08 28.63 7.16
C ILE A 37 -2.84 29.87 7.66
N ALA A 38 -2.22 31.06 7.63
CA ALA A 38 -2.96 32.29 7.95
C ALA A 38 -4.10 32.57 6.96
N MET A 39 -3.89 32.34 5.67
CA MET A 39 -4.94 32.47 4.64
C MET A 39 -6.03 31.41 4.81
N LEU A 40 -5.68 30.20 5.25
CA LEU A 40 -6.63 29.16 5.61
C LEU A 40 -7.52 29.61 6.78
N GLU A 41 -6.91 30.10 7.87
CA GLU A 41 -7.62 30.62 9.04
C GLU A 41 -8.54 31.80 8.69
N GLU A 42 -8.06 32.75 7.87
CA GLU A 42 -8.84 33.88 7.37
C GLU A 42 -10.07 33.43 6.59
N ARG A 43 -9.90 32.47 5.68
CA ARG A 43 -11.00 31.90 4.90
C ARG A 43 -12.02 31.16 5.76
N LEU A 44 -11.58 30.46 6.80
CA LEU A 44 -12.45 29.74 7.73
C LEU A 44 -13.10 30.66 8.76
N GLY A 45 -12.61 31.91 8.91
CA GLY A 45 -13.10 32.86 9.90
C GLY A 45 -12.75 32.47 11.34
N VAL A 46 -11.82 31.54 11.55
CA VAL A 46 -11.46 31.00 12.87
C VAL A 46 -9.95 30.83 12.98
N ARG A 47 -9.43 30.84 14.21
CA ARG A 47 -8.05 30.44 14.47
C ARG A 47 -7.98 28.96 14.76
N LEU A 48 -7.08 28.27 14.08
CA LEU A 48 -6.77 26.87 14.28
C LEU A 48 -5.52 26.71 15.16
N ILE A 49 -4.57 27.64 15.05
CA ILE A 49 -3.29 27.62 15.78
C ILE A 49 -3.11 28.90 16.61
N GLN A 50 -2.77 28.73 17.88
CA GLN A 50 -2.27 29.79 18.74
C GLN A 50 -0.77 29.96 18.55
N ARG A 51 -0.38 31.14 18.05
CA ARG A 51 1.01 31.51 17.80
C ARG A 51 1.46 32.48 18.89
N SER A 52 2.30 32.03 19.81
CA SER A 52 3.11 32.94 20.62
C SER A 52 4.58 32.84 20.19
N THR A 53 5.40 33.82 20.58
CA THR A 53 6.85 33.78 20.33
C THR A 53 7.55 32.62 21.04
N ARG A 54 6.88 31.95 21.99
CA ARG A 54 7.44 30.89 22.83
C ARG A 54 6.76 29.53 22.69
N GLN A 55 5.55 29.48 22.13
CA GLN A 55 4.75 28.27 22.12
C GLN A 55 3.86 28.19 20.87
N PHE A 56 3.87 27.00 20.26
CA PHE A 56 2.93 26.58 19.24
C PHE A 56 1.90 25.67 19.91
N SER A 57 0.64 26.06 19.88
CA SER A 57 -0.47 25.24 20.38
C SER A 57 -1.60 25.22 19.37
N VAL A 58 -2.25 24.06 19.25
CA VAL A 58 -3.43 23.87 18.41
C VAL A 58 -4.65 24.17 19.28
N THR A 59 -5.61 24.91 18.73
CA THR A 59 -6.90 25.15 19.41
C THR A 59 -7.74 23.88 19.41
N GLU A 60 -8.77 23.80 20.26
CA GLU A 60 -9.71 22.67 20.26
C GLU A 60 -10.38 22.48 18.89
N LEU A 61 -10.89 23.56 18.29
CA LEU A 61 -11.44 23.53 16.94
C LEU A 61 -10.38 23.14 15.89
N GLY A 62 -9.15 23.59 16.08
CA GLY A 62 -8.00 23.18 15.27
C GLY A 62 -7.77 21.67 15.34
N GLN A 63 -7.83 21.08 16.52
CA GLN A 63 -7.64 19.64 16.71
C GLN A 63 -8.71 18.84 15.96
N THR A 64 -9.99 19.23 16.09
CA THR A 64 -11.08 18.61 15.32
C THR A 64 -10.88 18.78 13.81
N TYR A 65 -10.48 19.97 13.36
CA TYR A 65 -10.19 20.22 11.96
C TYR A 65 -9.01 19.38 11.43
N TYR A 66 -7.98 19.21 12.26
CA TYR A 66 -6.80 18.40 11.96
C TYR A 66 -7.17 16.93 11.74
N GLU A 67 -8.02 16.36 12.59
CA GLU A 67 -8.47 14.97 12.46
C GLU A 67 -9.17 14.72 11.11
N HIS A 68 -10.07 15.63 10.70
CA HIS A 68 -10.71 15.55 9.40
C HIS A 68 -9.73 15.72 8.23
N CYS A 69 -8.79 16.67 8.32
CA CYS A 69 -7.76 16.86 7.29
C CYS A 69 -6.87 15.62 7.16
N LYS A 70 -6.47 15.02 8.28
CA LYS A 70 -5.62 13.84 8.29
C LYS A 70 -6.32 12.63 7.68
N ALA A 71 -7.58 12.37 8.05
CA ALA A 71 -8.36 11.30 7.45
C ALA A 71 -8.48 11.45 5.93
N MET A 72 -8.71 12.67 5.44
CA MET A 72 -8.79 12.95 4.00
C MET A 72 -7.45 12.66 3.28
N LEU A 73 -6.30 12.97 3.89
CA LEU A 73 -4.99 12.67 3.30
C LEU A 73 -4.73 11.16 3.25
N VAL A 74 -5.08 10.43 4.32
CA VAL A 74 -4.96 8.96 4.37
C VAL A 74 -5.80 8.31 3.28
N GLU A 75 -7.02 8.79 3.06
CA GLU A 75 -7.88 8.26 2.00
C GLU A 75 -7.30 8.52 0.60
N ALA A 76 -6.70 9.71 0.39
CA ALA A 76 -6.04 10.03 -0.87
C ALA A 76 -4.81 9.14 -1.13
N GLU A 77 -4.04 8.83 -0.09
CA GLU A 77 -2.90 7.90 -0.16
C GLU A 77 -3.37 6.47 -0.47
N ALA A 78 -4.42 5.99 0.23
CA ALA A 78 -5.01 4.68 -0.03
C ALA A 78 -5.52 4.52 -1.48
N ALA A 79 -6.09 5.59 -2.06
CA ALA A 79 -6.50 5.57 -3.47
C ALA A 79 -5.31 5.43 -4.42
N GLN A 80 -4.15 6.01 -4.08
CA GLN A 80 -2.92 5.87 -4.85
C GLN A 80 -2.33 4.45 -4.72
N ASP A 81 -2.34 3.88 -3.51
CA ASP A 81 -1.85 2.53 -3.24
C ASP A 81 -2.57 1.46 -4.08
N VAL A 82 -3.86 1.62 -4.32
CA VAL A 82 -4.65 0.72 -5.19
C VAL A 82 -4.08 0.68 -6.62
N ILE A 83 -3.65 1.83 -7.13
CA ILE A 83 -3.05 1.92 -8.47
C ILE A 83 -1.68 1.26 -8.49
N GLU A 84 -0.86 1.48 -7.47
CA GLU A 84 0.48 0.88 -7.36
C GLU A 84 0.43 -0.65 -7.23
N GLN A 85 -0.53 -1.17 -6.46
CA GLN A 85 -0.78 -2.61 -6.35
C GLN A 85 -1.24 -3.23 -7.68
N THR A 86 -1.93 -2.46 -8.53
CA THR A 86 -2.41 -2.92 -9.84
C THR A 86 -1.31 -2.84 -10.92
N GLN A 87 -0.31 -1.96 -10.77
CA GLN A 87 0.74 -1.72 -11.77
C GLN A 87 1.94 -2.68 -11.70
N THR A 88 2.01 -3.59 -10.72
CA THR A 88 3.14 -4.54 -10.65
C THR A 88 2.87 -5.74 -11.56
N GLU A 89 3.28 -5.65 -12.83
CA GLU A 89 3.28 -6.80 -13.73
C GLU A 89 4.09 -7.96 -13.10
N PRO A 90 3.50 -9.16 -12.91
CA PRO A 90 4.23 -10.32 -12.39
C PRO A 90 5.52 -10.55 -13.17
N CYS A 91 6.64 -10.71 -12.46
CA CYS A 91 7.96 -10.92 -13.07
C CYS A 91 8.85 -11.82 -12.22
N GLY A 92 9.81 -12.50 -12.85
CA GLY A 92 10.80 -13.34 -12.17
C GLY A 92 10.67 -14.83 -12.48
N VAL A 93 11.38 -15.67 -11.71
CA VAL A 93 11.34 -17.12 -11.86
C VAL A 93 10.45 -17.72 -10.79
N VAL A 94 9.48 -18.54 -11.17
CA VAL A 94 8.66 -19.35 -10.26
C VAL A 94 9.09 -20.81 -10.42
N ARG A 95 9.62 -21.42 -9.35
CA ARG A 95 9.98 -22.84 -9.29
C ARG A 95 8.81 -23.62 -8.75
N MET A 96 8.31 -24.57 -9.51
CA MET A 96 7.17 -25.37 -9.09
C MET A 96 7.33 -26.85 -9.42
N SER A 97 6.61 -27.69 -8.67
CA SER A 97 6.52 -29.12 -8.99
C SER A 97 5.07 -29.58 -9.15
N CYS A 98 4.84 -30.51 -10.08
CA CYS A 98 3.51 -31.02 -10.39
C CYS A 98 3.56 -32.50 -10.79
N PRO A 99 2.61 -33.35 -10.34
CA PRO A 99 2.43 -34.70 -10.85
C PRO A 99 2.28 -34.71 -12.38
N ILE A 100 2.94 -35.66 -13.02
CA ILE A 100 2.99 -35.76 -14.49
C ILE A 100 1.58 -35.80 -15.09
N ALA A 101 0.67 -36.55 -14.48
CA ALA A 101 -0.71 -36.68 -14.95
C ALA A 101 -1.48 -35.36 -14.86
N LEU A 102 -1.36 -34.62 -13.76
CA LEU A 102 -2.00 -33.30 -13.61
C LEU A 102 -1.42 -32.28 -14.57
N LEU A 103 -0.11 -32.33 -14.78
CA LEU A 103 0.57 -31.46 -15.72
C LEU A 103 0.03 -31.65 -17.14
N GLN A 104 -0.11 -32.89 -17.59
CA GLN A 104 -0.58 -33.19 -18.95
C GLN A 104 -2.06 -32.83 -19.16
N VAL A 105 -2.91 -33.07 -18.16
CA VAL A 105 -4.37 -32.97 -18.33
C VAL A 105 -4.90 -31.57 -18.04
N THR A 106 -4.29 -30.82 -17.11
CA THR A 106 -4.91 -29.59 -16.59
C THR A 106 -3.93 -28.45 -16.38
N VAL A 107 -2.81 -28.70 -15.69
CA VAL A 107 -1.92 -27.63 -15.22
C VAL A 107 -1.05 -27.07 -16.35
N GLY A 108 -0.66 -27.89 -17.33
CA GLY A 108 0.17 -27.47 -18.46
C GLY A 108 -0.44 -26.33 -19.28
N PRO A 109 -1.70 -26.46 -19.75
CA PRO A 109 -2.41 -25.37 -20.43
C PRO A 109 -2.52 -24.10 -19.58
N MET A 110 -2.83 -24.23 -18.28
CA MET A 110 -2.93 -23.06 -17.38
C MET A 110 -1.60 -22.31 -17.25
N ILE A 111 -0.48 -23.03 -17.14
CA ILE A 111 0.86 -22.41 -17.10
C ILE A 111 1.16 -21.71 -18.42
N ALA A 112 0.82 -22.31 -19.56
CA ALA A 112 1.05 -21.71 -20.87
C ALA A 112 0.25 -20.41 -21.04
N ASP A 113 -1.04 -20.40 -20.66
CA ASP A 113 -1.89 -19.21 -20.72
C ASP A 113 -1.38 -18.12 -19.77
N PHE A 114 -0.97 -18.50 -18.55
CA PHE A 114 -0.39 -17.59 -17.58
C PHE A 114 0.91 -16.95 -18.09
N MET A 115 1.82 -17.74 -18.66
CA MET A 115 3.07 -17.22 -19.24
C MET A 115 2.84 -16.37 -20.48
N ALA A 116 1.77 -16.63 -21.24
CA ALA A 116 1.38 -15.79 -22.38
C ALA A 116 0.85 -14.41 -21.92
N GLN A 117 0.13 -14.37 -20.79
CA GLN A 117 -0.39 -13.15 -20.17
C GLN A 117 0.70 -12.37 -19.41
N HIS A 118 1.69 -13.06 -18.83
CA HIS A 118 2.76 -12.47 -18.03
C HIS A 118 4.14 -12.83 -18.58
N ARG A 119 4.55 -12.12 -19.64
CA ARG A 119 5.77 -12.42 -20.42
C ARG A 119 7.08 -12.29 -19.65
N ARG A 120 7.05 -11.61 -18.50
CA ARG A 120 8.21 -11.41 -17.63
C ARG A 120 8.34 -12.49 -16.55
N VAL A 121 7.42 -13.46 -16.51
CA VAL A 121 7.50 -14.63 -15.64
C VAL A 121 8.09 -15.80 -16.40
N THR A 122 9.08 -16.45 -15.80
CA THR A 122 9.61 -17.75 -16.23
C THR A 122 9.17 -18.81 -15.24
N VAL A 123 8.48 -19.86 -15.69
CA VAL A 123 8.14 -21.00 -14.83
C VAL A 123 9.18 -22.11 -15.03
N GLN A 124 9.87 -22.48 -13.94
CA GLN A 124 10.72 -23.66 -13.88
C GLN A 124 9.92 -24.79 -13.23
N LEU A 125 9.62 -25.82 -14.02
CA LEU A 125 8.69 -26.87 -13.64
C LEU A 125 9.40 -28.23 -13.50
N GLU A 126 9.25 -28.85 -12.34
CA GLU A 126 9.60 -30.26 -12.12
C GLU A 126 8.34 -31.14 -12.18
N ALA A 127 8.24 -31.97 -13.23
CA ALA A 127 7.17 -32.95 -13.34
C ALA A 127 7.52 -34.20 -12.52
N THR A 128 6.96 -34.32 -11.30
CA THR A 128 7.30 -35.41 -10.39
C THR A 128 6.13 -35.84 -9.51
N ASN A 129 6.03 -37.15 -9.25
CA ASN A 129 5.06 -37.73 -8.32
C ASN A 129 5.64 -37.89 -6.90
N ARG A 130 6.94 -37.65 -6.72
CA ARG A 130 7.55 -37.71 -5.40
C ARG A 130 7.08 -36.54 -4.53
N ARG A 131 7.15 -36.73 -3.22
CA ARG A 131 7.04 -35.63 -2.28
C ARG A 131 8.32 -34.79 -2.40
N VAL A 132 8.15 -33.49 -2.65
CA VAL A 132 9.26 -32.53 -2.68
C VAL A 132 9.30 -31.82 -1.34
N ASP A 133 10.51 -31.51 -0.86
CA ASP A 133 10.70 -30.55 0.21
C ASP A 133 10.79 -29.14 -0.40
N LEU A 134 9.83 -28.28 -0.08
CA LEU A 134 9.77 -26.93 -0.67
C LEU A 134 10.98 -26.08 -0.27
N ILE A 135 11.50 -26.29 0.95
CA ILE A 135 12.55 -25.45 1.53
C ILE A 135 13.92 -25.93 1.05
N GLU A 136 14.21 -27.21 1.22
CA GLU A 136 15.53 -27.76 0.86
C GLU A 136 15.78 -27.73 -0.66
N GLU A 137 14.73 -27.89 -1.46
CA GLU A 137 14.82 -27.97 -2.92
C GLU A 137 14.56 -26.62 -3.62
N GLY A 138 14.25 -25.56 -2.85
CA GLY A 138 14.00 -24.22 -3.39
C GLY A 138 12.79 -24.16 -4.34
N ILE A 139 11.73 -24.89 -4.01
CA ILE A 139 10.48 -24.92 -4.79
C ILE A 139 9.49 -23.94 -4.15
N ASP A 140 9.00 -22.98 -4.94
CA ASP A 140 8.04 -21.96 -4.50
C ASP A 140 6.61 -22.54 -4.36
N LEU A 141 6.26 -23.53 -5.18
CA LEU A 141 4.91 -24.11 -5.23
C LEU A 141 4.92 -25.60 -5.60
N ALA A 142 4.17 -26.43 -4.87
CA ALA A 142 3.93 -27.83 -5.23
C ALA A 142 2.44 -28.12 -5.38
N ILE A 143 2.01 -28.48 -6.59
CA ILE A 143 0.66 -29.01 -6.83
C ILE A 143 0.71 -30.50 -6.54
N ARG A 144 -0.21 -31.04 -5.72
CA ARG A 144 -0.28 -32.48 -5.41
C ARG A 144 -1.73 -32.93 -5.32
N VAL A 145 -1.96 -34.20 -5.64
CA VAL A 145 -3.25 -34.86 -5.36
C VAL A 145 -3.16 -35.43 -3.96
N LEU A 146 -4.04 -34.98 -3.07
CA LEU A 146 -4.27 -35.68 -1.81
C LEU A 146 -5.40 -36.68 -2.05
N PRO A 147 -5.24 -37.97 -1.73
CA PRO A 147 -6.39 -38.86 -1.70
C PRO A 147 -7.44 -38.26 -0.74
N PRO A 148 -8.74 -38.43 -1.04
CA PRO A 148 -9.79 -37.95 -0.14
C PRO A 148 -9.51 -38.51 1.26
N PRO A 149 -9.74 -37.73 2.34
CA PRO A 149 -9.61 -38.24 3.69
C PRO A 149 -10.44 -39.52 3.77
N SER A 150 -9.81 -40.60 4.25
CA SER A 150 -10.43 -41.91 4.37
C SER A 150 -11.59 -41.83 5.36
N GLY A 151 -12.74 -41.48 4.82
CA GLY A 151 -14.00 -41.25 5.51
C GLY A 151 -15.08 -41.28 4.45
N ILE A 152 -15.41 -42.49 3.98
CA ILE A 152 -16.65 -42.73 3.28
C ILE A 152 -17.76 -42.33 4.27
N VAL A 153 -18.36 -41.16 4.09
CA VAL A 153 -19.67 -40.84 4.67
C VAL A 153 -20.68 -41.23 3.61
N ILE A 154 -21.19 -42.46 3.73
CA ILE A 154 -22.42 -42.87 3.07
C ILE A 154 -23.54 -42.18 3.84
N TRP A 155 -24.28 -41.29 3.19
CA TRP A 155 -25.65 -40.98 3.60
C TRP A 155 -26.60 -41.93 2.89
#